data_AF-A0A6J7QWC1-F1
#
_entry.id   AF-A0A6J7QWC1-F1
#
_cell.length_a   1.000
_cell.length_b   1.000
_cell.length_c   1.000
_cell.angle_alpha   90.00
_cell.angle_beta   90.00
_cell.angle_gamma   90.00
#
_symmetry.space_group_name_H-M   'P 1'
#
loop_
_entity.id
_entity.type
_entity.pdbx_description
1 polymer ?
#
loop_
_entity_poly.entity_id
_entity_poly.type
_entity_poly.pdbx_seq_one_letter_code
_entity_poly.pdbx_strand_id
1 'polypeptide(L)'
;MDSLKAAGAPNKPLWDTENNFGLAGPGPANPDQDITGSKAAQWTARTYLDALRLGLSRVYWYSWRPDIELLGIQMNTGSDGAIALQTLEGWITDATFQRCATKGSLVTCGFKRNGKSFSIVWSESGPTNVKVGAFSNKCELDGRCAPISQKKLKVTGPTYFQ
;
A
#
# COMPACT_ATOMS: atom_id res chain seq x y z
N MET A 1 -3.51 0.57 -19.68
CA MET A 1 -4.90 0.42 -20.21
C MET A 1 -4.95 0.56 -21.73
N ASP A 2 -4.09 1.37 -22.35
CA ASP A 2 -4.08 1.55 -23.82
C ASP A 2 -3.89 0.24 -24.58
N SER A 3 -3.05 -0.68 -24.10
CA SER A 3 -2.86 -2.00 -24.72
C SER A 3 -4.14 -2.85 -24.68
N LEU A 4 -4.94 -2.78 -23.61
CA LEU A 4 -6.22 -3.48 -23.52
C LEU A 4 -7.23 -2.91 -24.52
N LYS A 5 -7.29 -1.58 -24.62
CA LYS A 5 -8.13 -0.90 -25.61
C LYS A 5 -7.71 -1.24 -27.05
N ALA A 6 -6.40 -1.23 -27.33
CA ALA A 6 -5.86 -1.60 -28.64
C ALA A 6 -6.17 -3.05 -29.02
N ALA A 7 -6.23 -3.96 -28.05
CA ALA A 7 -6.65 -5.35 -28.24
C ALA A 7 -8.17 -5.54 -28.39
N GLY A 8 -8.97 -4.47 -28.37
CA GLY A 8 -10.43 -4.55 -28.45
C GLY A 8 -11.09 -5.10 -27.18
N ALA A 9 -10.40 -5.07 -26.04
CA ALA A 9 -10.97 -5.50 -24.77
C ALA A 9 -12.17 -4.60 -24.38
N PRO A 10 -13.24 -5.16 -23.80
CA PRO A 10 -14.38 -4.36 -23.37
C PRO A 10 -13.98 -3.41 -22.24
N ASN A 11 -14.61 -2.24 -22.18
CA ASN A 11 -14.43 -1.29 -21.07
C ASN A 11 -15.12 -1.81 -19.80
N LYS A 12 -14.44 -2.68 -19.06
CA LYS A 12 -14.88 -3.25 -17.79
C LYS A 12 -13.86 -2.96 -16.68
N PRO A 13 -14.30 -2.90 -15.42
CA PRO A 13 -13.40 -2.82 -14.26
C PRO A 13 -12.32 -3.90 -14.31
N LEU A 14 -11.06 -3.52 -14.08
CA LEU A 14 -9.93 -4.46 -13.98
C LEU A 14 -9.71 -4.83 -12.51
N TRP A 15 -9.64 -6.12 -12.23
CA TRP A 15 -9.44 -6.67 -10.88
C TRP A 15 -8.13 -7.44 -10.83
N ASP A 16 -7.37 -7.24 -9.76
CA ASP A 16 -6.30 -8.14 -9.35
C ASP A 16 -6.91 -9.20 -8.42
N THR A 17 -7.11 -10.40 -8.95
CA THR A 17 -7.86 -11.46 -8.26
C THR A 17 -7.02 -12.26 -7.28
N GLU A 18 -5.69 -12.22 -7.38
CA GLU A 18 -4.78 -12.92 -6.47
C GLU A 18 -3.44 -12.19 -6.40
N ASN A 19 -3.07 -11.73 -5.20
CA ASN A 19 -1.78 -11.10 -4.98
C ASN A 19 -1.15 -11.56 -3.64
N ASN A 20 0.14 -11.93 -3.71
CA ASN A 20 1.05 -12.13 -2.58
C ASN A 20 2.48 -12.05 -3.12
N PHE A 21 3.47 -12.12 -2.23
CA PHE A 21 4.89 -12.01 -2.53
C PHE A 21 5.64 -13.21 -2.00
N GLY A 22 6.86 -13.43 -2.53
CA GLY A 22 7.75 -14.48 -2.03
C GLY A 22 7.21 -15.89 -2.25
N LEU A 23 6.43 -16.11 -3.31
CA LEU A 23 5.84 -17.42 -3.57
C LEU A 23 6.90 -18.49 -3.82
N ALA A 24 6.69 -19.69 -3.28
CA ALA A 24 7.46 -20.85 -3.70
C ALA A 24 7.22 -21.14 -5.19
N GLY A 25 8.30 -21.40 -5.91
CA GLY A 25 8.26 -21.85 -7.31
C GLY A 25 8.15 -23.37 -7.39
N PRO A 26 8.03 -23.93 -8.60
CA PRO A 26 8.04 -25.38 -8.78
C PRO A 26 9.37 -25.99 -8.33
N GLY A 27 9.27 -27.09 -7.59
CA GLY A 27 10.40 -27.89 -7.12
C GLY A 27 11.16 -27.30 -5.92
N PRO A 28 12.04 -28.09 -5.28
CA PRO A 28 12.69 -27.72 -4.03
C PRO A 28 13.72 -26.60 -4.15
N ALA A 29 14.12 -26.22 -5.37
CA ALA A 29 15.12 -25.18 -5.61
C ALA A 29 14.55 -23.75 -5.46
N ASN A 30 13.23 -23.61 -5.35
CA ASN A 30 12.54 -22.32 -5.27
C ASN A 30 11.62 -22.27 -4.05
N PRO A 31 12.17 -22.34 -2.82
CA PRO A 31 11.36 -22.21 -1.62
C PRO A 31 10.70 -20.83 -1.55
N ASP A 32 9.59 -20.75 -0.84
CA ASP A 32 8.98 -19.48 -0.46
C ASP A 32 9.95 -18.62 0.36
N GLN A 33 9.64 -17.33 0.41
CA GLN A 33 10.47 -16.34 1.09
C GLN A 33 9.65 -15.65 2.16
N ASP A 34 9.92 -15.96 3.43
CA ASP A 34 9.28 -15.28 4.55
C ASP A 34 9.47 -13.75 4.47
N ILE A 35 8.35 -13.04 4.39
CA ILE A 35 8.29 -11.58 4.40
C ILE A 35 7.44 -11.19 5.61
N THR A 36 8.10 -10.71 6.64
CA THR A 36 7.52 -10.36 7.95
C THR A 36 7.79 -8.90 8.32
N GLY A 37 7.21 -8.45 9.44
CA GLY A 37 7.45 -7.15 10.03
C GLY A 37 7.10 -5.98 9.13
N SER A 38 7.89 -4.91 9.23
CA SER A 38 7.65 -3.67 8.47
C SER A 38 7.64 -3.87 6.95
N LYS A 39 8.35 -4.87 6.42
CA LYS A 39 8.36 -5.17 4.99
C LYS A 39 7.00 -5.73 4.55
N ALA A 40 6.46 -6.69 5.29
CA ALA A 40 5.13 -7.25 5.05
C ALA A 40 4.06 -6.15 5.11
N ALA A 41 4.08 -5.34 6.16
CA ALA A 41 3.16 -4.21 6.34
C ALA A 41 3.20 -3.24 5.14
N GLN A 42 4.41 -2.81 4.76
CA GLN A 42 4.59 -1.85 3.67
C GLN A 42 4.18 -2.40 2.31
N TRP A 43 4.54 -3.64 1.99
CA TRP A 43 4.21 -4.25 0.71
C TRP A 43 2.71 -4.52 0.59
N THR A 44 2.07 -4.95 1.69
CA THR A 44 0.62 -5.12 1.75
C THR A 44 -0.08 -3.79 1.47
N ALA A 45 0.23 -2.73 2.23
CA ALA A 45 -0.42 -1.43 2.04
C ALA A 45 -0.13 -0.82 0.66
N ARG A 46 1.11 -0.94 0.16
CA ARG A 46 1.48 -0.45 -1.17
C ARG A 46 0.73 -1.15 -2.30
N THR A 47 0.41 -2.44 -2.15
CA THR A 47 -0.37 -3.19 -3.16
C THR A 47 -1.71 -2.49 -3.45
N TYR A 48 -2.45 -2.11 -2.40
CA TYR A 48 -3.73 -1.42 -2.55
C TYR A 48 -3.57 0.03 -3.01
N LEU A 49 -2.52 0.74 -2.58
CA LEU A 49 -2.24 2.12 -3.03
C LEU A 49 -1.82 2.18 -4.51
N ASP A 50 -0.99 1.23 -4.95
CA ASP A 50 -0.56 1.11 -6.34
C ASP A 50 -1.74 0.67 -7.22
N ALA A 51 -2.65 -0.18 -6.73
CA ALA A 51 -3.90 -0.49 -7.42
C ALA A 51 -4.76 0.76 -7.68
N LEU A 52 -4.95 1.64 -6.68
CA LEU A 52 -5.62 2.92 -6.86
C LEU A 52 -4.90 3.79 -7.89
N ARG A 53 -3.57 3.89 -7.80
CA ARG A 53 -2.72 4.65 -8.73
C ARG A 53 -2.82 4.16 -10.17
N LEU A 54 -2.97 2.85 -10.37
CA LEU A 54 -3.02 2.18 -11.67
C LEU A 54 -4.45 2.04 -12.22
N GLY A 55 -5.47 2.44 -11.46
CA GLY A 55 -6.87 2.37 -11.88
C GLY A 55 -7.49 0.97 -11.78
N LEU A 56 -6.95 0.10 -10.94
CA LEU A 56 -7.56 -1.18 -10.61
C LEU A 56 -8.75 -0.95 -9.68
N SER A 57 -9.84 -1.66 -9.96
CA SER A 57 -11.09 -1.47 -9.22
C SER A 57 -11.20 -2.34 -7.97
N ARG A 58 -10.50 -3.49 -7.94
CA ARG A 58 -10.48 -4.43 -6.81
C ARG A 58 -9.14 -5.16 -6.77
N VAL A 59 -8.71 -5.49 -5.55
CA VAL A 59 -7.55 -6.35 -5.26
C VAL A 59 -7.97 -7.36 -4.21
N TYR A 60 -7.64 -8.62 -4.42
CA TYR A 60 -7.86 -9.69 -3.46
C TYR A 60 -6.52 -10.26 -3.01
N TRP A 61 -6.25 -10.19 -1.71
CA TRP A 61 -5.05 -10.76 -1.14
C TRP A 61 -5.17 -12.29 -1.07
N TYR A 62 -4.19 -12.99 -1.61
CA TYR A 62 -4.11 -14.44 -1.51
C TYR A 62 -3.09 -14.82 -0.43
N SER A 63 -3.46 -15.31 0.74
CA SER A 63 -4.80 -15.65 1.21
C SER A 63 -4.91 -15.39 2.71
N TRP A 64 -6.13 -15.37 3.24
CA TRP A 64 -6.37 -15.16 4.67
C TRP A 64 -6.32 -16.48 5.45
N ARG A 65 -5.12 -16.93 5.78
CA ARG A 65 -4.84 -17.99 6.76
C ARG A 65 -3.33 -17.99 7.11
N PRO A 66 -2.96 -18.48 8.31
CA PRO A 66 -1.56 -18.67 8.66
C PRO A 66 -0.97 -19.95 8.02
N ASP A 67 0.35 -20.06 8.13
CA ASP A 67 1.16 -21.26 7.92
C ASP A 67 0.94 -21.96 6.56
N ILE A 68 0.99 -21.18 5.47
CA ILE A 68 1.07 -21.74 4.12
C ILE A 68 2.51 -21.73 3.63
N GLU A 69 3.10 -22.92 3.49
CA GLU A 69 4.41 -23.19 2.85
C GLU A 69 4.36 -22.98 1.31
N LEU A 70 3.96 -21.77 0.92
CA LEU A 70 3.85 -21.28 -0.45
C LEU A 70 3.93 -19.77 -0.48
N LEU A 71 3.52 -19.07 0.59
CA LEU A 71 3.33 -17.61 0.58
C LEU A 71 4.38 -16.93 1.44
N GLY A 72 4.97 -15.84 0.95
CA GLY A 72 5.93 -15.07 1.72
C GLY A 72 5.28 -14.20 2.79
N ILE A 73 4.14 -13.56 2.49
CA ILE A 73 3.38 -12.80 3.49
C ILE A 73 2.19 -13.64 3.95
N GLN A 74 2.26 -14.10 5.20
CA GLN A 74 1.16 -14.82 5.86
C GLN A 74 0.12 -13.83 6.39
N MET A 75 -1.15 -14.02 5.99
CA MET A 75 -2.27 -13.16 6.40
C MET A 75 -3.20 -13.87 7.37
N ASN A 76 -3.22 -13.42 8.62
CA ASN A 76 -4.16 -13.82 9.64
C ASN A 76 -4.32 -12.69 10.67
N THR A 77 -5.32 -12.81 11.54
CA THR A 77 -5.56 -11.83 12.61
C THR A 77 -4.29 -11.56 13.42
N GLY A 78 -3.86 -10.30 13.47
CA GLY A 78 -2.67 -9.86 14.21
C GLY A 78 -1.34 -9.96 13.44
N SER A 79 -1.33 -10.51 12.23
CA SER A 79 -0.14 -10.46 11.36
C SER A 79 0.18 -9.03 10.91
N ASP A 80 1.46 -8.75 10.62
CA ASP A 80 1.94 -7.41 10.26
C ASP A 80 1.19 -6.79 9.07
N GLY A 81 0.95 -7.59 8.01
CA GLY A 81 0.21 -7.10 6.86
C GLY A 81 -1.29 -6.95 7.13
N ALA A 82 -1.89 -7.73 8.04
CA ALA A 82 -3.32 -7.62 8.36
C ALA A 82 -3.57 -6.33 9.13
N ILE A 83 -2.69 -6.02 10.09
CA ILE A 83 -2.70 -4.74 10.81
C ILE A 83 -2.53 -3.57 9.84
N ALA A 84 -1.58 -3.69 8.90
CA ALA A 84 -1.34 -2.65 7.90
C ALA A 84 -2.52 -2.44 6.95
N LEU A 85 -3.14 -3.52 6.49
CA LEU A 85 -4.33 -3.47 5.64
C LEU A 85 -5.49 -2.83 6.39
N GLN A 86 -5.79 -3.28 7.60
CA GLN A 86 -6.85 -2.73 8.43
C GLN A 86 -6.64 -1.23 8.72
N THR A 87 -5.39 -0.84 9.00
CA THR A 87 -5.03 0.56 9.25
C THR A 87 -5.21 1.39 7.99
N LEU A 88 -4.75 0.91 6.83
CA LEU A 88 -4.93 1.58 5.55
C LEU A 88 -6.42 1.73 5.20
N GLU A 89 -7.23 0.68 5.38
CA GLU A 89 -8.68 0.74 5.18
C GLU A 89 -9.32 1.83 6.04
N GLY A 90 -8.93 1.95 7.32
CA GLY A 90 -9.38 3.05 8.18
C GLY A 90 -9.04 4.45 7.63
N TRP A 91 -7.90 4.57 6.93
CA TRP A 91 -7.48 5.82 6.30
C TRP A 91 -8.24 6.15 5.02
N ILE A 92 -8.58 5.15 4.19
CA ILE A 92 -9.05 5.40 2.81
C ILE A 92 -10.52 5.06 2.55
N THR A 93 -11.17 4.25 3.37
CA THR A 93 -12.60 3.94 3.22
C THR A 93 -13.42 5.23 3.31
N ASP A 94 -14.44 5.39 2.46
CA ASP A 94 -15.24 6.62 2.32
C ASP A 94 -14.43 7.89 1.94
N ALA A 95 -13.15 7.76 1.61
CA ALA A 95 -12.36 8.84 1.03
C ALA A 95 -12.37 8.75 -0.50
N THR A 96 -12.42 9.90 -1.16
CA THR A 96 -12.24 9.98 -2.62
C THR A 96 -10.76 10.08 -2.94
N PHE A 97 -10.21 9.03 -3.56
CA PHE A 97 -8.88 9.07 -4.16
C PHE A 97 -8.82 10.18 -5.23
N GLN A 98 -7.76 10.99 -5.20
CA GLN A 98 -7.56 12.07 -6.17
C GLN A 98 -6.58 11.66 -7.25
N ARG A 99 -5.30 11.56 -6.89
CA ARG A 99 -4.19 11.14 -7.76
C ARG A 99 -2.95 10.89 -6.91
N CYS A 100 -1.99 10.18 -7.51
CA CYS A 100 -0.62 10.13 -6.99
C CYS A 100 0.32 10.97 -7.86
N ALA A 101 1.33 11.56 -7.23
CA ALA A 101 2.44 12.21 -7.90
C ALA A 101 3.77 11.61 -7.41
N THR A 102 4.69 11.38 -8.34
CA THR A 102 6.02 10.84 -8.03
C THR A 102 7.08 11.91 -8.29
N LYS A 103 7.98 12.12 -7.33
CA LYS A 103 9.15 13.01 -7.46
C LYS A 103 10.39 12.31 -6.93
N GLY A 104 11.28 11.93 -7.83
CA GLY A 104 12.38 11.02 -7.48
C GLY A 104 11.79 9.70 -6.97
N SER A 105 12.20 9.25 -5.78
CA SER A 105 11.65 8.05 -5.15
C SER A 105 10.36 8.29 -4.36
N LEU A 106 9.99 9.55 -4.11
CA LEU A 106 8.87 9.90 -3.23
C LEU A 106 7.55 9.82 -4.01
N VAL A 107 6.59 9.06 -3.50
CA VAL A 107 5.22 9.01 -4.01
C VAL A 107 4.28 9.66 -3.01
N THR A 108 3.45 10.57 -3.49
CA THR A 108 2.41 11.25 -2.70
C THR A 108 1.06 11.04 -3.33
N CYS A 109 0.16 10.33 -2.65
CA CYS A 109 -1.21 10.13 -3.06
C CYS A 109 -2.16 11.00 -2.24
N GLY A 110 -2.96 11.81 -2.93
CA GLY A 110 -3.94 12.70 -2.32
C GLY A 110 -5.32 12.05 -2.21
N PHE A 111 -6.00 12.33 -1.10
CA PHE A 111 -7.35 11.86 -0.81
C PHE A 111 -8.17 13.00 -0.22
N LYS A 112 -9.50 12.89 -0.35
CA LYS A 112 -10.46 13.84 0.25
C LYS A 112 -11.55 13.08 0.99
N ARG A 113 -11.82 13.46 2.24
CA ARG A 113 -12.93 12.93 3.05
C ARG A 113 -13.65 14.09 3.73
N ASN A 114 -14.97 14.19 3.55
CA ASN A 114 -15.80 15.24 4.15
C ASN A 114 -15.24 16.67 3.96
N GLY A 115 -14.79 16.98 2.73
CA GLY A 115 -14.21 18.28 2.40
C GLY A 115 -12.74 18.46 2.80
N LYS A 116 -12.19 17.64 3.70
CA LYS A 116 -10.80 17.72 4.18
C LYS A 116 -9.87 16.88 3.31
N SER A 117 -8.71 17.43 2.98
CA SER A 117 -7.67 16.74 2.22
C SER A 117 -6.64 16.11 3.15
N PHE A 118 -6.18 14.92 2.81
CA PHE A 118 -5.06 14.26 3.46
C PHE A 118 -4.17 13.59 2.41
N SER A 119 -2.99 13.13 2.82
CA SER A 119 -2.06 12.45 1.92
C SER A 119 -1.49 11.19 2.53
N ILE A 120 -1.28 10.19 1.70
CA ILE A 120 -0.46 9.02 2.03
C ILE A 120 0.81 9.11 1.21
N VAL A 121 1.96 9.01 1.88
CA VAL A 121 3.26 9.26 1.27
C VAL A 121 4.21 8.12 1.61
N TRP A 122 4.97 7.64 0.63
CA TRP A 122 6.03 6.63 0.81
C TRP A 122 7.19 6.85 -0.15
N SER A 123 8.23 6.04 -0.01
CA SER A 123 9.37 6.02 -0.93
C SER A 123 9.49 4.67 -1.65
N GLU A 124 9.77 4.68 -2.95
CA GLU A 124 9.88 3.46 -3.76
C GLU A 124 11.26 2.78 -3.65
N SER A 125 12.33 3.51 -3.29
CA SER A 125 13.71 3.01 -3.36
C SER A 125 14.49 3.04 -2.03
N GLY A 126 13.86 3.47 -0.94
CA GLY A 126 14.49 3.58 0.39
C GLY A 126 14.17 4.88 1.12
N PRO A 127 14.60 5.05 2.38
CA PRO A 127 14.19 6.18 3.21
C PRO A 127 14.49 7.54 2.57
N THR A 128 13.47 8.39 2.40
CA THR A 128 13.62 9.72 1.77
C THR A 128 12.94 10.81 2.58
N ASN A 129 13.35 12.06 2.39
CA ASN A 129 12.78 13.19 3.12
C ASN A 129 11.55 13.76 2.39
N VAL A 130 10.42 13.82 3.10
CA VAL A 130 9.22 14.55 2.67
C VAL A 130 9.16 15.91 3.38
N LYS A 131 8.78 16.96 2.64
CA LYS A 131 8.36 18.23 3.25
C LYS A 131 6.90 18.08 3.68
N VAL A 132 6.63 18.24 4.97
CA VAL A 132 5.30 17.97 5.56
C VAL A 132 4.36 19.17 5.56
N GLY A 133 4.83 20.35 5.12
CA GLY A 133 3.97 21.50 4.82
C GLY A 133 3.09 21.91 6.00
N ALA A 134 1.77 21.95 5.76
CA ALA A 134 0.75 22.34 6.74
C ALA A 134 0.16 21.15 7.52
N PHE A 135 0.64 19.92 7.31
CA PHE A 135 0.15 18.76 8.05
C PHE A 135 0.57 18.85 9.51
N SER A 136 -0.35 18.48 10.39
CA SER A 136 -0.23 18.60 11.85
C SER A 136 0.11 17.26 12.51
N ASN A 137 -0.28 16.15 11.89
CA ASN A 137 -0.10 14.80 12.43
C ASN A 137 0.35 13.83 11.35
N LYS A 138 1.09 12.80 11.77
CA LYS A 138 1.37 11.62 10.96
C LYS A 138 0.93 10.34 11.65
N CYS A 139 0.56 9.34 10.87
CA CYS A 139 0.28 7.99 11.36
C CYS A 139 1.02 6.94 10.51
N GLU A 140 1.52 5.90 11.17
CA GLU A 140 2.19 4.76 10.53
C GLU A 140 1.20 3.59 10.36
N LEU A 141 1.58 2.59 9.57
CA LEU A 141 0.71 1.42 9.24
C LEU A 141 0.37 0.51 10.42
N ASP A 142 0.99 0.69 11.58
CA ASP A 142 0.61 0.01 12.83
C ASP A 142 -0.41 0.80 13.66
N GLY A 143 -0.95 1.90 13.10
CA GLY A 143 -1.94 2.75 13.72
C GLY A 143 -1.36 3.80 14.68
N ARG A 144 -0.03 3.79 14.96
CA ARG A 144 0.57 4.81 15.83
C ARG A 144 0.59 6.16 15.14
N CYS A 145 0.07 7.17 15.84
CA CYS A 145 0.07 8.55 15.37
C CYS A 145 0.92 9.45 16.28
N ALA A 146 1.52 10.48 15.69
CA ALA A 146 2.29 11.49 16.42
C ALA A 146 2.13 12.88 15.79
N PRO A 147 2.18 13.96 16.60
CA PRO A 147 2.20 15.32 16.10
C PRO A 147 3.47 15.60 15.30
N ILE A 148 3.36 16.46 14.29
CA ILE A 148 4.46 16.88 13.45
C ILE A 148 5.05 18.18 14.01
N SER A 149 6.29 18.11 14.49
CA SER A 149 7.05 19.28 14.97
C SER A 149 8.13 19.74 14.00
N GLN A 150 8.49 18.91 13.01
CA GLN A 150 9.59 19.15 12.09
C GLN A 150 9.09 19.50 10.69
N LYS A 151 9.79 20.39 9.98
CA LYS A 151 9.44 20.78 8.59
C LYS A 151 9.71 19.69 7.55
N LYS A 152 10.52 18.69 7.91
CA LYS A 152 10.86 17.53 7.06
C LYS A 152 10.85 16.28 7.92
N LEU A 153 10.30 15.20 7.37
CA LEU A 153 10.33 13.88 7.99
C LEU A 153 10.89 12.86 7.02
N LYS A 154 11.52 11.82 7.56
CA LYS A 154 11.96 10.67 6.77
C LYS A 154 10.78 9.70 6.63
N VAL A 155 10.47 9.31 5.41
CA VAL A 155 9.46 8.29 5.08
C VAL A 155 10.11 7.14 4.34
N THR A 156 9.67 5.93 4.67
CA THR A 156 10.08 4.69 3.99
C THR A 156 8.83 4.02 3.44
N GLY A 157 7.94 3.59 4.34
CA GLY A 157 6.64 3.03 4.02
C GLY A 157 5.54 4.06 3.86
N PRO A 158 4.32 3.63 3.48
CA PRO A 158 3.13 4.45 3.53
C PRO A 158 2.92 5.08 4.92
N THR A 159 2.98 6.41 4.95
CA THR A 159 2.69 7.23 6.12
C THR A 159 1.54 8.16 5.79
N TYR A 160 0.53 8.19 6.64
CA TYR A 160 -0.62 9.08 6.54
C TYR A 160 -0.29 10.45 7.11
N PHE A 161 -0.69 11.52 6.43
CA PHE A 161 -0.48 12.91 6.80
C PHE A 161 -1.79 13.70 6.76
N GLN A 162 -2.12 14.40 7.86
CA GLN A 162 -3.28 15.30 7.99
C GLN A 162 -2.97 16.57 8.78
#